data_AF-A0A968T3M3-F1
#
_entry.id   AF-A0A968T3M3-F1
#
_cell.length_a   1.000
_cell.length_b   1.000
_cell.length_c   1.000
_cell.angle_alpha   90.00
_cell.angle_beta   90.00
_cell.angle_gamma   90.00
#
_symmetry.space_group_name_H-M   'P 1'
#
loop_
_entity.id
_entity.type
_entity.pdbx_description
1 polymer ?
#
loop_
_entity_poly.entity_id
_entity_poly.type
_entity_poly.pdbx_seq_one_letter_code
_entity_poly.pdbx_strand_id
1 'polypeptide(L)'
;MNRCKIAGLIDSKKRKVNINSFIEFLIYGLRYVFPIQPGAIVKGIPTAHSASPIKEHISSGSDVYVWPSAKGTHRGQAIEPLFKSIPQIVQEDKLFYELLVITDTIRVGKVREINIAKEELEKRLKHA
;
A
#
# COMPACT_ATOMS: atom_id res chain seq x y z
N MET A 1 -5.93 16.47 -11.35
CA MET A 1 -5.91 17.27 -10.10
C MET A 1 -7.30 17.67 -9.59
N ASN A 2 -8.28 18.01 -10.45
CA ASN A 2 -9.58 18.54 -9.99
C ASN A 2 -10.38 17.57 -9.10
N ARG A 3 -10.36 16.26 -9.36
CA ARG A 3 -11.07 15.27 -8.52
C ARG A 3 -10.62 15.28 -7.06
N CYS A 4 -9.30 15.34 -6.79
CA CYS A 4 -8.78 15.37 -5.43
C CYS A 4 -9.15 16.66 -4.68
N LYS A 5 -9.27 17.80 -5.39
CA LYS A 5 -9.75 19.05 -4.82
C LYS A 5 -11.25 18.98 -4.48
N ILE A 6 -12.05 18.48 -5.42
CA ILE A 6 -13.52 18.34 -5.24
C ILE A 6 -13.81 17.38 -4.08
N ALA A 7 -13.05 16.29 -3.97
CA ALA A 7 -13.17 15.32 -2.88
C ALA A 7 -12.57 15.78 -1.54
N GLY A 8 -12.02 17.01 -1.46
CA GLY A 8 -11.44 17.54 -0.22
C GLY A 8 -10.12 16.90 0.23
N LEU A 9 -9.49 16.07 -0.60
CA LEU A 9 -8.21 15.42 -0.31
C LEU A 9 -7.03 16.40 -0.37
N ILE A 10 -7.17 17.50 -1.13
CA ILE A 10 -6.14 18.53 -1.29
C ILE A 10 -6.78 19.90 -1.12
N ASP A 11 -6.17 20.76 -0.29
CA ASP A 11 -6.52 22.16 -0.16
C ASP A 11 -6.31 22.88 -1.49
N SER A 12 -7.39 23.45 -2.03
CA SER A 12 -7.43 24.12 -3.33
C SER A 12 -6.55 25.37 -3.41
N LYS A 13 -6.27 26.02 -2.26
CA LYS A 13 -5.46 27.24 -2.14
C LYS A 13 -4.00 26.94 -1.83
N LYS A 14 -3.72 25.99 -0.93
CA LYS A 14 -2.36 25.75 -0.40
C LYS A 14 -1.63 24.56 -1.02
N ARG A 15 -2.25 23.79 -1.92
CA ARG A 15 -1.72 22.52 -2.47
C ARG A 15 -1.23 21.54 -1.37
N LYS A 16 -1.82 21.63 -0.18
CA LYS A 16 -1.52 20.74 0.95
C LYS A 16 -2.50 19.58 0.98
N VAL A 17 -2.03 18.40 1.36
CA VAL A 17 -2.90 17.23 1.57
C VAL A 17 -3.71 17.45 2.85
N ASN A 18 -5.02 17.20 2.79
CA ASN A 18 -5.83 17.07 3.98
C ASN A 18 -5.64 15.66 4.54
N ILE A 19 -4.74 15.52 5.51
CA ILE A 19 -4.30 14.22 6.03
C ILE A 19 -5.47 13.37 6.55
N ASN A 20 -6.44 13.97 7.24
CA ASN A 20 -7.58 13.23 7.79
C ASN A 20 -8.45 12.63 6.67
N SER A 21 -8.86 13.45 5.70
CA SER A 21 -9.66 12.97 4.56
C SER A 21 -8.88 11.99 3.67
N PHE A 22 -7.56 12.16 3.57
CA PHE A 22 -6.72 11.25 2.82
C PHE A 22 -6.59 9.88 3.51
N ILE A 23 -6.38 9.85 4.83
CA ILE A 23 -6.37 8.61 5.62
C ILE A 23 -7.72 7.91 5.50
N GLU A 24 -8.84 8.64 5.64
CA GLU A 24 -10.18 8.07 5.49
C GLU A 24 -10.36 7.42 4.11
N PHE A 25 -9.95 8.11 3.04
CA PHE A 25 -10.00 7.56 1.69
C PHE A 25 -9.11 6.31 1.54
N LEU A 26 -7.88 6.34 2.05
CA LEU A 26 -6.98 5.20 1.96
C LEU A 26 -7.55 3.98 2.68
N ILE A 27 -8.11 4.16 3.87
CA ILE A 27 -8.63 3.08 4.70
C ILE A 27 -9.94 2.50 4.14
N TYR A 28 -10.87 3.37 3.73
CA TYR A 28 -12.24 2.95 3.43
C TYR A 28 -12.60 3.02 1.94
N GLY A 29 -11.89 3.82 1.14
CA GLY A 29 -12.19 4.01 -0.28
C GLY A 29 -11.27 3.25 -1.23
N LEU A 30 -9.96 3.20 -0.94
CA LEU A 30 -8.94 2.75 -1.88
C LEU A 30 -9.21 1.35 -2.43
N ARG A 31 -9.62 0.41 -1.57
CA ARG A 31 -9.90 -0.98 -1.96
C ARG A 31 -11.04 -1.14 -2.97
N TYR A 32 -11.96 -0.18 -3.03
CA TYR A 32 -13.10 -0.21 -3.95
C TYR A 32 -12.79 0.51 -5.27
N VAL A 33 -11.93 1.54 -5.22
CA VAL A 33 -11.51 2.27 -6.43
C VAL A 33 -10.41 1.51 -7.18
N PHE A 34 -9.56 0.79 -6.45
CA PHE A 34 -8.48 -0.04 -6.99
C PHE A 34 -8.57 -1.46 -6.43
N PRO A 35 -9.64 -2.22 -6.79
CA PRO A 35 -9.77 -3.60 -6.34
C PRO A 35 -8.62 -4.44 -6.87
N ILE A 36 -8.32 -5.53 -6.17
CA ILE A 36 -7.22 -6.41 -6.52
C ILE A 36 -7.60 -7.87 -6.28
N GLN A 37 -7.17 -8.72 -7.20
CA GLN A 37 -7.31 -10.17 -7.09
C GLN A 37 -5.91 -10.78 -7.16
N PRO A 38 -5.46 -11.53 -6.15
CA PRO A 38 -4.21 -12.25 -6.21
C PRO A 38 -4.16 -13.19 -7.41
N GLY A 39 -3.09 -13.09 -8.20
CA GLY A 39 -2.86 -13.88 -9.39
C GLY A 39 -1.94 -15.09 -9.14
N ALA A 40 -1.30 -15.55 -10.22
CA ALA A 40 -0.38 -16.68 -10.19
C ALA A 40 0.83 -16.41 -9.29
N ILE A 41 1.48 -17.49 -8.84
CA ILE A 41 2.73 -17.42 -8.10
C ILE A 41 3.87 -17.04 -9.05
N VAL A 42 4.48 -15.88 -8.83
CA VAL A 42 5.57 -15.34 -9.65
C VAL A 42 6.71 -14.83 -8.78
N LYS A 43 7.84 -14.54 -9.42
CA LYS A 43 8.96 -13.83 -8.79
C LYS A 43 8.65 -12.33 -8.76
N GLY A 44 8.89 -11.69 -7.63
CA GLY A 44 8.58 -10.27 -7.46
C GLY A 44 9.14 -9.63 -6.20
N ILE A 45 8.81 -8.35 -6.04
CA ILE A 45 9.15 -7.55 -4.86
C ILE A 45 8.02 -7.71 -3.85
N PRO A 46 8.31 -8.10 -2.59
CA PRO A 46 7.29 -8.24 -1.56
C PRO A 46 6.43 -6.97 -1.40
N THR A 47 5.17 -7.14 -1.05
CA THR A 47 4.27 -6.04 -0.70
C THR A 47 3.19 -6.55 0.27
N ALA A 48 2.26 -5.69 0.65
CA ALA A 48 1.20 -5.98 1.61
C ALA A 48 1.77 -6.59 2.91
N HIS A 49 1.15 -7.61 3.47
CA HIS A 49 1.61 -8.24 4.70
C HIS A 49 2.97 -8.96 4.59
N SER A 50 3.51 -9.12 3.38
CA SER A 50 4.79 -9.81 3.13
C SER A 50 6.01 -8.89 3.22
N ALA A 51 5.80 -7.59 3.42
CA ALA A 51 6.85 -6.58 3.50
C ALA A 51 6.74 -5.75 4.79
N SER A 52 7.83 -5.04 5.12
CA SER A 52 7.84 -4.10 6.25
C SER A 52 6.95 -2.90 5.96
N PRO A 53 6.26 -2.33 6.96
CA PRO A 53 6.34 -2.70 8.39
C PRO A 53 5.43 -3.88 8.77
N ILE A 54 4.47 -4.24 7.93
CA ILE A 54 3.37 -5.13 8.33
C ILE A 54 3.86 -6.54 8.70
N LYS A 55 4.87 -7.06 7.97
CA LYS A 55 5.43 -8.39 8.25
C LYS A 55 6.01 -8.55 9.65
N GLU A 56 6.40 -7.46 10.32
CA GLU A 56 6.97 -7.48 11.67
C GLU A 56 5.93 -7.85 12.74
N HIS A 57 4.64 -7.71 12.41
CA HIS A 57 3.52 -7.95 13.31
C HIS A 57 2.82 -9.30 13.07
N ILE A 58 3.34 -10.10 12.15
CA ILE A 58 2.68 -11.32 11.64
C ILE A 58 3.64 -12.50 11.74
N SER A 59 3.10 -13.66 12.12
CA SER A 59 3.85 -14.90 12.21
C SER A 59 4.27 -15.41 10.83
N SER A 60 5.44 -16.03 10.77
CA SER A 60 5.93 -16.74 9.59
C SER A 60 4.92 -17.81 9.12
N GLY A 61 4.73 -17.93 7.80
CA GLY A 61 3.81 -18.91 7.19
C GLY A 61 2.53 -18.32 6.57
N SER A 62 2.40 -16.99 6.52
CA SER A 62 1.39 -16.32 5.70
C SER A 62 1.70 -16.45 4.20
N ASP A 63 0.67 -16.33 3.37
CA ASP A 63 0.82 -16.21 1.92
C ASP A 63 1.80 -15.07 1.59
N VAL A 64 2.53 -15.17 0.49
CA VAL A 64 3.44 -14.10 0.06
C VAL A 64 2.79 -13.33 -1.07
N TYR A 65 2.60 -12.03 -0.92
CA TYR A 65 2.22 -11.13 -2.00
C TYR A 65 3.43 -10.40 -2.55
N VAL A 66 3.51 -10.36 -3.87
CA VAL A 66 4.58 -9.66 -4.58
C VAL A 66 4.01 -8.81 -5.70
N TRP A 67 4.67 -7.67 -5.96
CA TRP A 67 4.56 -7.06 -7.28
C TRP A 67 5.46 -7.82 -8.26
N PRO A 68 4.93 -8.30 -9.40
CA PRO A 68 5.72 -9.00 -10.40
C PRO A 68 6.91 -8.16 -10.87
N SER A 69 8.11 -8.71 -10.75
CA SER A 69 9.34 -8.01 -11.16
C SER A 69 10.49 -8.99 -11.31
N ALA A 70 11.23 -8.88 -12.42
CA ALA A 70 12.43 -9.68 -12.66
C ALA A 70 13.53 -9.42 -11.61
N LYS A 71 13.56 -8.19 -11.05
CA LYS A 71 14.48 -7.77 -9.98
C LYS A 71 14.05 -8.23 -8.58
N GLY A 72 12.87 -8.84 -8.46
CA GLY A 72 12.34 -9.34 -7.20
C GLY A 72 13.21 -10.45 -6.59
N THR A 73 13.12 -10.66 -5.28
CA THR A 73 13.87 -11.71 -4.57
C THR A 73 12.97 -12.78 -3.97
N HIS A 74 11.65 -12.59 -4.01
CA HIS A 74 10.68 -13.47 -3.39
C HIS A 74 9.76 -14.09 -4.43
N ARG A 75 9.20 -15.26 -4.12
CA ARG A 75 8.11 -15.88 -4.87
C ARG A 75 6.83 -15.78 -4.07
N GLY A 76 5.75 -15.34 -4.72
CA GLY A 76 4.46 -15.14 -4.09
C GLY A 76 3.36 -14.91 -5.11
N GLN A 77 2.12 -14.85 -4.66
CA GLN A 77 0.99 -14.49 -5.51
C GLN A 77 1.17 -13.06 -6.03
N ALA A 78 1.02 -12.91 -7.34
CA ALA A 78 1.10 -11.62 -8.01
C ALA A 78 -0.04 -10.71 -7.55
N ILE A 79 0.26 -9.48 -7.16
CA ILE A 79 -0.75 -8.43 -7.03
C ILE A 79 -0.36 -7.24 -7.92
N GLU A 80 -1.36 -6.62 -8.56
CA GLU A 80 -1.15 -5.46 -9.43
C GLU A 80 -0.78 -4.20 -8.61
N PRO A 81 0.39 -3.58 -8.86
CA PRO A 81 0.77 -2.34 -8.18
C PRO A 81 -0.19 -1.21 -8.56
N LEU A 82 -0.38 -0.23 -7.66
CA LEU A 82 -1.19 0.97 -7.94
C LEU A 82 -0.75 1.72 -9.21
N PHE A 83 0.53 1.57 -9.59
CA PHE A 83 1.07 2.06 -10.83
C PHE A 83 2.20 1.16 -11.34
N LYS A 84 2.26 0.94 -12.66
CA LYS A 84 3.18 -0.02 -13.31
C LYS A 84 4.67 0.21 -13.04
N SER A 85 5.07 1.43 -12.70
CA SER A 85 6.47 1.79 -12.45
C SER A 85 6.92 1.60 -11.00
N ILE A 86 5.99 1.25 -10.09
CA ILE A 86 6.29 1.08 -8.66
C ILE A 86 7.41 0.05 -8.43
N PRO A 87 7.36 -1.17 -8.98
CA PRO A 87 8.40 -2.18 -8.71
C PRO A 87 9.81 -1.77 -9.14
N GLN A 88 9.94 -0.79 -10.03
CA GLN A 88 11.21 -0.30 -10.53
C GLN A 88 11.82 0.79 -9.63
N ILE A 89 10.99 1.55 -8.90
CA ILE A 89 11.42 2.76 -8.17
C ILE A 89 11.39 2.62 -6.65
N VAL A 90 10.70 1.63 -6.11
CA VAL A 90 10.53 1.47 -4.64
C VAL A 90 11.82 1.24 -3.86
N GLN A 91 12.92 0.92 -4.53
CA GLN A 91 14.22 0.73 -3.89
C GLN A 91 14.90 2.07 -3.54
N GLU A 92 14.44 3.19 -4.11
CA GLU A 92 15.07 4.50 -3.95
C GLU A 92 14.64 5.22 -2.67
N ASP A 93 13.44 4.92 -2.14
CA ASP A 93 12.87 5.56 -0.97
C ASP A 93 12.14 4.54 -0.09
N LYS A 94 12.72 4.31 1.11
CA LYS A 94 12.19 3.37 2.11
C LYS A 94 10.82 3.77 2.62
N LEU A 95 10.59 5.06 2.90
CA LEU A 95 9.31 5.53 3.41
C LEU A 95 8.22 5.39 2.35
N PHE A 96 8.55 5.72 1.10
CA PHE A 96 7.63 5.53 -0.02
C PHE A 96 7.24 4.06 -0.19
N TYR A 97 8.21 3.15 -0.14
CA TYR A 97 7.94 1.72 -0.21
C TYR A 97 7.06 1.25 0.95
N GLU A 98 7.36 1.61 2.19
CA GLU A 98 6.55 1.24 3.36
C GLU A 98 5.11 1.75 3.26
N LEU A 99 4.91 2.99 2.79
CA LEU A 99 3.56 3.53 2.57
C LEU A 99 2.80 2.71 1.52
N LEU A 100 3.45 2.31 0.43
CA LEU A 100 2.84 1.45 -0.57
C LEU A 100 2.48 0.06 -0.01
N VAL A 101 3.37 -0.53 0.78
CA VAL A 101 3.13 -1.80 1.48
C VAL A 101 1.89 -1.72 2.37
N ILE A 102 1.75 -0.63 3.14
CA ILE A 102 0.58 -0.38 3.97
C ILE A 102 -0.68 -0.25 3.11
N THR A 103 -0.63 0.51 2.01
CA THR A 103 -1.79 0.68 1.13
C THR A 103 -2.23 -0.61 0.46
N ASP A 104 -1.30 -1.46 0.01
CA ASP A 104 -1.65 -2.76 -0.54
C ASP A 104 -2.20 -3.70 0.53
N THR A 105 -1.70 -3.63 1.77
CA THR A 105 -2.30 -4.39 2.89
C THR A 105 -3.76 -4.02 3.09
N ILE A 106 -4.13 -2.74 2.96
CA ILE A 106 -5.54 -2.31 3.03
C ILE A 106 -6.36 -2.87 1.85
N ARG A 107 -5.75 -3.01 0.66
CA ARG A 107 -6.43 -3.49 -0.55
C ARG A 107 -6.68 -5.01 -0.53
N VAL A 108 -5.71 -5.81 -0.08
CA VAL A 108 -5.72 -7.28 -0.23
C VAL A 108 -5.63 -8.06 1.08
N GLY A 109 -5.29 -7.41 2.20
CA GLY A 109 -5.03 -8.09 3.47
C GLY A 109 -6.27 -8.69 4.13
N LYS A 110 -6.03 -9.60 5.07
CA LYS A 110 -7.04 -10.12 6.00
C LYS A 110 -7.33 -9.11 7.11
N VAL A 111 -8.41 -9.33 7.86
CA VAL A 111 -8.87 -8.40 8.92
C VAL A 111 -7.75 -8.00 9.88
N ARG A 112 -6.94 -8.96 10.35
CA ARG A 112 -5.81 -8.69 11.25
C ARG A 112 -4.76 -7.76 10.61
N GLU A 113 -4.36 -8.07 9.38
CA GLU A 113 -3.36 -7.31 8.62
C GLU A 113 -3.84 -5.89 8.34
N ILE A 114 -5.11 -5.75 7.95
CA ILE A 114 -5.75 -4.45 7.71
C ILE A 114 -5.74 -3.60 8.98
N ASN A 115 -6.03 -4.18 10.15
CA ASN A 115 -6.01 -3.41 11.41
C ASN A 115 -4.61 -2.88 11.72
N ILE A 116 -3.57 -3.71 11.57
CA ILE A 116 -2.17 -3.28 11.71
C ILE A 116 -1.84 -2.17 10.71
N ALA A 117 -2.26 -2.33 9.45
CA ALA A 117 -2.01 -1.34 8.41
C ALA A 117 -2.66 0.02 8.70
N LYS A 118 -3.87 0.05 9.30
CA LYS A 118 -4.51 1.30 9.73
C LYS A 118 -3.67 2.01 10.79
N GLU A 119 -3.17 1.29 11.79
CA GLU A 119 -2.31 1.86 12.83
C GLU A 119 -1.00 2.40 12.26
N GLU A 120 -0.32 1.61 11.42
CA GLU A 120 0.95 2.02 10.79
C GLU A 120 0.79 3.18 9.81
N LEU A 121 -0.37 3.27 9.13
CA LEU A 121 -0.71 4.40 8.25
C LEU A 121 -0.85 5.69 9.04
N GLU A 122 -1.60 5.66 10.14
CA GLU A 122 -1.80 6.83 10.99
C GLU A 122 -0.49 7.34 11.58
N LYS A 123 0.35 6.43 12.08
CA LYS A 123 1.68 6.77 12.64
C LYS A 123 2.54 7.53 11.62
N ARG A 124 2.55 7.09 10.36
CA ARG A 124 3.38 7.69 9.30
C ARG A 124 2.81 9.00 8.77
N LEU A 125 1.50 9.09 8.54
CA LEU A 125 0.91 10.27 7.87
C LEU A 125 0.56 11.42 8.83
N LYS A 126 0.29 11.17 10.11
CA LYS A 126 0.01 12.26 11.08
C LYS A 126 1.26 13.05 11.48
N HIS A 127 2.46 12.55 11.17
CA HIS A 127 3.74 13.20 11.48
C HIS A 127 4.54 13.58 10.22
N ALA A 128 3.94 13.48 9.03
CA ALA A 128 4.56 13.79 7.74
C ALA A 128 4.32 15.24 7.28
#